data_AF-A0A849T6L1-F1
#
_entry.id   AF-A0A849T6L1-F1
#
_cell.length_a   1.000
_cell.length_b   1.000
_cell.length_c   1.000
_cell.angle_alpha   90.00
_cell.angle_beta   90.00
_cell.angle_gamma   90.00
#
_symmetry.space_group_name_H-M   'P 1'
#
loop_
_entity.id
_entity.type
_entity.pdbx_description
1 polymer ?
#
loop_
_entity_poly.entity_id
_entity_poly.type
_entity_poly.pdbx_seq_one_letter_code
_entity_poly.pdbx_strand_id
1 'polypeptide(L)'
;MRSKILICDDAPQFKGILEFLGLCLIHEERHYKKLTPSHPDFIKAVADFRETFWKYYEKLKLYKINPNDKKRKELSDEFDLIFR
;
A
#
# COMPACT_ATOMS: atom_id res chain seq x y z
N MET A 1 -21.44 2.30 14.45
CA MET A 1 -21.55 1.67 13.12
C MET A 1 -20.34 0.76 12.95
N ARG A 2 -20.52 -0.54 12.66
CA ARG A 2 -19.38 -1.41 12.30
C ARG A 2 -18.87 -1.00 10.92
N SER A 3 -17.55 -1.04 10.71
CA SER A 3 -16.94 -0.82 9.39
C SER A 3 -17.55 -1.80 8.38
N LYS A 4 -17.88 -1.31 7.19
CA LYS A 4 -18.32 -2.14 6.05
C LYS A 4 -17.16 -2.72 5.23
N ILE A 5 -15.93 -2.35 5.59
CA ILE A 5 -14.71 -2.70 4.85
C ILE A 5 -13.88 -3.68 5.68
N LEU A 6 -13.50 -4.80 5.07
CA LEU A 6 -12.47 -5.72 5.56
C LEU A 6 -11.14 -5.39 4.86
N ILE A 7 -10.08 -5.12 5.62
CA ILE A 7 -8.73 -4.94 5.09
C ILE A 7 -7.91 -6.20 5.39
N CYS A 8 -7.48 -6.93 4.36
CA CYS A 8 -6.69 -8.16 4.49
C CYS A 8 -5.84 -8.39 3.24
N ASP A 9 -5.17 -9.53 3.15
CA ASP A 9 -4.61 -10.01 1.88
C ASP A 9 -5.72 -10.50 0.92
N ASP A 10 -5.38 -10.80 -0.34
CA ASP A 10 -6.35 -11.27 -1.36
C ASP A 10 -6.67 -12.79 -1.27
N ALA A 11 -6.51 -13.42 -0.09
CA ALA A 11 -6.84 -14.83 0.02
C ALA A 11 -8.37 -15.10 -0.13
N PRO A 12 -8.76 -16.17 -0.84
CA PRO A 12 -10.16 -16.42 -1.20
C PRO A 12 -11.13 -16.50 -0.01
N GLN A 13 -10.67 -16.99 1.14
CA GLN A 13 -11.52 -17.14 2.33
C GLN A 13 -12.05 -15.83 2.91
N PHE A 14 -11.48 -14.68 2.52
CA PHE A 14 -11.93 -13.37 3.00
C PHE A 14 -13.00 -12.72 2.12
N LYS A 15 -13.28 -13.29 0.94
CA LYS A 15 -14.24 -12.75 -0.02
C LYS A 15 -15.68 -12.91 0.50
N GLY A 16 -16.46 -11.84 0.45
CA GLY A 16 -17.87 -11.83 0.85
C GLY A 16 -18.14 -11.78 2.36
N ILE A 17 -17.12 -11.64 3.21
CA ILE A 17 -17.30 -11.48 4.67
C ILE A 17 -17.97 -10.13 5.01
N LEU A 18 -17.54 -9.05 4.37
CA LEU A 18 -18.12 -7.71 4.46
C LEU A 18 -18.44 -7.16 3.06
N GLU A 19 -19.22 -6.07 3.01
CA GLU A 19 -19.65 -5.42 1.77
C GLU A 19 -18.48 -5.00 0.87
N PHE A 20 -17.38 -4.56 1.49
CA PHE A 20 -16.18 -4.15 0.78
C PHE A 20 -14.96 -4.92 1.29
N LEU A 21 -14.10 -5.31 0.35
CA LEU A 21 -12.78 -5.87 0.61
C LEU A 21 -11.72 -4.87 0.12
N GLY A 22 -10.81 -4.46 1.00
CA GLY A 22 -9.66 -3.64 0.63
C GLY A 22 -8.36 -4.43 0.82
N LEU A 23 -7.43 -4.26 -0.10
CA LEU A 23 -6.12 -4.92 -0.02
C LEU A 23 -5.21 -4.20 0.97
N CYS A 24 -4.55 -4.97 1.83
CA CYS A 24 -3.66 -4.46 2.85
C CYS A 24 -2.31 -4.03 2.23
N LEU A 25 -1.96 -2.75 2.39
CA LEU A 25 -0.69 -2.20 1.91
C LEU A 25 0.54 -2.93 2.46
N ILE A 26 0.50 -3.40 3.70
CA ILE A 26 1.64 -4.15 4.29
C ILE A 26 1.82 -5.52 3.60
N HIS A 27 0.73 -6.14 3.15
CA HIS A 27 0.81 -7.36 2.34
C HIS A 27 1.39 -7.07 0.95
N GLU A 28 1.07 -5.91 0.38
CA GLU A 28 1.68 -5.43 -0.87
C GLU A 28 3.21 -5.29 -0.72
N GLU A 29 3.71 -4.61 0.32
CA GLU A 29 5.16 -4.45 0.58
C GLU A 29 5.89 -5.79 0.69
N ARG A 30 5.23 -6.78 1.30
CA ARG A 30 5.79 -8.10 1.56
C ARG A 30 6.20 -8.82 0.28
N HIS A 31 5.50 -8.58 -0.83
CA HIS A 31 5.85 -9.15 -2.13
C HIS A 31 7.25 -8.70 -2.54
N TYR A 32 7.52 -7.39 -2.50
CA TYR A 32 8.83 -6.82 -2.86
C TYR A 32 9.93 -7.20 -1.88
N LYS A 33 9.64 -7.27 -0.58
CA LYS A 33 10.60 -7.71 0.43
C LYS A 33 11.10 -9.14 0.20
N LYS A 34 10.26 -10.01 -0.38
CA LYS A 34 10.61 -11.40 -0.67
C LYS A 34 11.31 -11.60 -2.01
N LEU A 35 11.36 -10.58 -2.87
CA LEU A 35 12.08 -10.67 -4.13
C LEU A 35 13.58 -10.77 -3.86
N THR A 36 14.22 -11.77 -4.46
CA THR A 36 15.66 -11.99 -4.39
C THR A 36 16.28 -11.93 -5.79
N PRO A 37 16.28 -10.76 -6.45
CA PRO A 37 16.86 -10.62 -7.79
C PRO A 37 18.38 -10.82 -7.76
N SER A 38 18.93 -11.40 -8.82
CA SER A 38 20.38 -11.61 -9.00
C SER A 38 21.03 -10.58 -9.91
N HIS A 39 20.26 -9.93 -10.81
CA HIS A 39 20.77 -8.89 -11.69
C HIS A 39 20.90 -7.56 -10.95
N PRO A 40 22.04 -6.84 -11.04
CA PRO A 40 22.26 -5.56 -10.33
C PRO A 40 21.14 -4.54 -10.55
N ASP A 41 20.66 -4.40 -11.78
CA ASP A 41 19.59 -3.44 -12.10
C ASP A 41 18.27 -3.77 -11.38
N PHE A 42 17.92 -5.06 -11.26
CA PHE A 42 16.71 -5.48 -10.56
C PHE A 42 16.85 -5.37 -9.03
N ILE A 43 18.05 -5.61 -8.49
CA ILE A 43 18.34 -5.34 -7.08
C ILE A 43 18.09 -3.87 -6.77
N LYS A 44 18.63 -2.97 -7.60
CA LYS A 44 18.44 -1.54 -7.46
C LYS A 44 16.97 -1.14 -7.62
N ALA A 45 16.28 -1.65 -8.63
CA ALA A 45 14.88 -1.33 -8.87
C ALA A 45 13.97 -1.74 -7.69
N VAL A 46 14.17 -2.92 -7.10
CA VAL A 46 13.42 -3.35 -5.91
C VAL A 46 13.74 -2.48 -4.70
N ALA A 47 15.01 -2.11 -4.49
CA ALA A 47 15.41 -1.23 -3.40
C ALA A 47 14.77 0.17 -3.54
N ASP A 48 14.87 0.79 -4.72
CA ASP A 48 14.32 2.11 -5.02
C ASP A 48 12.79 2.14 -4.86
N PHE A 49 12.11 1.11 -5.35
CA PHE A 49 10.65 0.99 -5.20
C PHE A 49 10.26 0.85 -3.73
N ARG A 50 10.94 -0.01 -2.96
CA ARG A 50 10.63 -0.18 -1.53
C ARG A 50 10.89 1.10 -0.74
N GLU A 51 11.91 1.87 -1.08
CA GLU A 51 12.14 3.19 -0.48
C GLU A 51 10.96 4.14 -0.76
N THR A 52 10.51 4.20 -2.03
CA THR A 52 9.34 4.99 -2.44
C THR A 52 8.08 4.57 -1.69
N PHE A 53 7.84 3.26 -1.58
CA PHE A 53 6.72 2.68 -0.84
C PHE A 53 6.71 3.15 0.62
N TRP A 54 7.84 3.00 1.33
CA TRP A 54 7.90 3.34 2.76
C TRP A 54 7.82 4.84 3.00
N LYS A 55 8.40 5.67 2.12
CA LYS A 55 8.21 7.14 2.15
C LYS A 55 6.73 7.51 2.02
N TYR A 56 5.99 6.87 1.12
CA TYR A 56 4.55 7.08 0.99
C TYR A 56 3.79 6.61 2.23
N TYR A 57 4.14 5.45 2.78
CA TYR A 57 3.53 4.93 4.02
C TYR A 57 3.72 5.88 5.22
N GLU A 58 4.89 6.51 5.37
CA GLU A 58 5.11 7.54 6.38
C GLU A 58 4.15 8.73 6.21
N LYS A 59 3.91 9.18 4.97
CA LYS A 59 2.94 10.25 4.70
C LYS A 59 1.51 9.85 5.10
N LEU A 60 1.11 8.60 4.88
CA LEU A 60 -0.18 8.07 5.34
C LEU A 60 -0.31 8.09 6.87
N LYS A 61 0.76 7.72 7.60
CA LYS A 61 0.77 7.82 9.07
C LYS A 61 0.62 9.25 9.56
N LEU A 62 1.29 10.20 8.92
CA LEU A 62 1.14 11.63 9.24
C LEU A 62 -0.27 12.14 8.94
N TYR A 63 -0.85 11.74 7.80
CA TYR A 63 -2.22 12.08 7.43
C TYR A 63 -3.25 11.58 8.45
N LYS A 64 -3.05 10.38 9.01
CA LYS A 64 -3.93 9.82 10.05
C LYS A 64 -4.01 10.72 11.29
N ILE A 65 -2.95 11.46 11.61
CA ILE A 65 -2.92 12.35 12.78
C ILE A 65 -3.71 13.64 12.52
N ASN A 66 -3.66 14.19 11.30
CA ASN A 66 -4.36 15.42 10.94
C ASN A 66 -4.96 15.33 9.51
N PRO A 67 -6.10 14.63 9.36
CA PRO A 67 -6.70 14.42 8.05
C PRO A 67 -7.32 15.70 7.51
N ASN A 68 -7.07 15.99 6.23
CA ASN A 68 -7.68 17.11 5.52
C ASN A 68 -7.90 16.79 4.03
N ASP A 69 -8.83 17.50 3.39
CA ASP A 69 -9.25 17.21 2.02
C ASP A 69 -8.13 17.38 0.98
N LYS A 70 -7.31 18.43 1.13
CA LYS A 70 -6.18 18.69 0.25
C LYS A 70 -5.19 17.53 0.29
N LYS A 71 -4.79 17.10 1.49
CA LYS A 71 -3.81 16.03 1.66
C LYS A 71 -4.37 14.66 1.26
N ARG A 72 -5.67 14.44 1.45
CA ARG A 72 -6.35 13.24 0.91
C ARG A 72 -6.18 13.14 -0.60
N LYS A 73 -6.46 14.24 -1.32
CA LYS A 73 -6.31 14.27 -2.78
C LYS A 73 -4.86 14.04 -3.21
N GLU A 74 -3.91 14.76 -2.59
CA GLU A 74 -2.49 14.58 -2.88
C GLU A 74 -2.02 13.12 -2.67
N LEU A 75 -2.44 12.48 -1.58
CA LEU A 75 -2.08 11.09 -1.30
C LEU A 75 -2.74 10.12 -2.27
N SER A 76 -3.97 10.38 -2.70
CA SER A 76 -4.64 9.58 -3.72
C SER A 76 -3.92 9.68 -5.06
N ASP A 77 -3.59 10.90 -5.50
CA ASP A 77 -2.88 11.12 -6.76
C ASP A 77 -1.44 10.53 -6.71
N GLU A 78 -0.79 10.57 -5.54
CA GLU A 78 0.52 9.94 -5.32
C GLU A 78 0.45 8.40 -5.32
N PHE A 79 -0.60 7.82 -4.75
CA PHE A 79 -0.85 6.37 -4.81
C PHE A 79 -0.94 5.92 -6.27
N ASP A 80 -1.76 6.61 -7.06
CA ASP A 80 -1.93 6.36 -8.49
C ASP A 80 -0.64 6.64 -9.29
N LEU A 81 0.39 7.29 -8.72
CA LEU A 81 1.71 7.41 -9.34
C LEU A 81 2.63 6.25 -9.01
N ILE A 82 2.59 5.76 -7.77
CA ILE A 82 3.48 4.72 -7.27
C ILE A 82 3.08 3.32 -7.78
N PHE A 83 1.77 3.04 -7.86
CA PHE A 83 1.24 1.69 -8.13
C PHE A 83 0.57 1.57 -9.52
N ARG A 84 1.08 2.29 -10.52
CA ARG A 84 0.58 2.25 -11.90
C ARG A 84 0.83 0.92 -12.59
#